data_AF-A0A1F7Q2M4-F1
#
_entry.id   AF-A0A1F7Q2M4-F1
#
_cell.length_a   1.000
_cell.length_b   1.000
_cell.length_c   1.000
_cell.angle_alpha   90.00
_cell.angle_beta   90.00
_cell.angle_gamma   90.00
#
_symmetry.space_group_name_H-M   'P 1'
#
loop_
_entity.id
_entity.type
_entity.pdbx_description
1 polymer ?
#
loop_
_entity_poly.entity_id
_entity_poly.type
_entity_poly.pdbx_seq_one_letter_code
_entity_poly.pdbx_strand_id
1 'polypeptide(L)' 'MRTTVISKETKEQIERHRRFWVQVAEQYDWYTEPFYIQVWLDDKGDVADSVSHIGMTSDIIIPSL' A
#
# COMPACT_ATOMS: atom_id res chain seq x y z
N MET A 1 -7.41 15.05 -14.10
CA MET A 1 -7.20 14.10 -12.98
C MET A 1 -8.05 12.88 -13.28
N ARG A 2 -7.47 11.75 -13.70
CA ARG A 2 -8.23 10.50 -13.87
C ARG A 2 -8.46 9.93 -12.48
N THR A 3 -9.70 9.78 -12.06
CA THR A 3 -10.03 9.06 -10.83
C THR A 3 -9.85 7.58 -11.10
N THR A 4 -8.78 6.98 -10.60
CA THR A 4 -8.60 5.52 -10.66
C THR A 4 -9.65 4.88 -9.76
N VAL A 5 -10.57 4.11 -10.35
CA VAL A 5 -11.55 3.32 -9.59
C VAL A 5 -10.83 2.08 -9.08
N ILE A 6 -10.53 2.04 -7.78
CA ILE A 6 -9.90 0.89 -7.14
C ILE A 6 -10.93 -0.25 -6.97
N SER A 7 -10.67 -1.38 -7.63
CA SER A 7 -11.52 -2.55 -7.56
C SER A 7 -11.50 -3.19 -6.15
N LYS A 8 -12.49 -4.04 -5.85
CA LYS A 8 -12.50 -4.83 -4.60
C LYS A 8 -11.25 -5.71 -4.50
N GLU A 9 -10.88 -6.36 -5.59
CA GLU A 9 -9.70 -7.23 -5.67
C GLU A 9 -8.42 -6.43 -5.36
N THR A 10 -8.26 -5.26 -5.97
CA THR A 10 -7.12 -4.37 -5.74
C THR A 10 -7.05 -3.97 -4.27
N LYS A 11 -8.18 -3.64 -3.61
CA LYS A 11 -8.19 -3.36 -2.16
C LYS A 11 -7.72 -4.54 -1.34
N GLU A 12 -8.13 -5.76 -1.68
CA GLU A 12 -7.69 -6.96 -0.99
C GLU A 12 -6.18 -7.20 -1.16
N GLN A 13 -5.61 -6.89 -2.33
CA GLN A 13 -4.15 -6.93 -2.54
C GLN A 13 -3.44 -5.89 -1.66
N ILE A 14 -3.89 -4.63 -1.69
CA ILE A 14 -3.34 -3.54 -0.86
C ILE A 14 -3.30 -3.96 0.61
N GLU A 15 -4.37 -4.55 1.12
CA GLU A 15 -4.41 -5.02 2.51
C GLU A 15 -3.48 -6.22 2.79
N ARG A 16 -3.21 -7.09 1.81
CA ARG A 16 -2.17 -8.13 1.94
C ARG A 16 -0.78 -7.51 2.11
N HIS A 17 -0.44 -6.52 1.28
CA HIS A 17 0.82 -5.79 1.37
C HIS A 17 0.93 -4.98 2.66
N ARG A 18 -0.19 -4.39 3.14
CA ARG A 18 -0.24 -3.69 4.43
C ARG A 18 0.15 -4.63 5.57
N ARG A 19 -0.46 -5.81 5.64
CA ARG A 19 -0.13 -6.80 6.69
C ARG A 19 1.33 -7.25 6.64
N PHE A 20 1.91 -7.40 5.46
CA PHE A 20 3.34 -7.69 5.33
C PHE A 20 4.19 -6.58 5.94
N TRP A 21 3.92 -5.31 5.58
CA TRP A 21 4.68 -4.19 6.12
C TRP A 21 4.44 -3.93 7.61
N VAL A 22 3.26 -4.26 8.15
CA VAL A 22 3.01 -4.28 9.60
C VAL A 22 3.95 -5.24 10.30
N GLN A 23 4.12 -6.47 9.79
CA GLN A 23 5.05 -7.45 10.37
C GLN A 23 6.50 -6.95 10.36
N VAL A 24 6.92 -6.30 9.26
CA VAL A 24 8.23 -5.66 9.17
C VAL A 24 8.35 -4.54 10.19
N ALA A 25 7.32 -3.70 10.34
CA ALA A 25 7.32 -2.59 11.28
C ALA A 25 7.39 -3.03 12.74
N GLU A 26 6.66 -4.08 13.10
CA GLU A 26 6.73 -4.71 14.43
C GLU A 26 8.12 -5.30 14.68
N GLN A 27 8.69 -5.99 13.69
CA GLN A 27 10.03 -6.59 13.80
C GLN A 27 11.13 -5.54 14.05
N TYR A 28 11.00 -4.35 13.49
CA TYR A 28 12.01 -3.29 13.56
C TYR A 28 11.58 -2.10 14.44
N ASP A 29 10.58 -2.28 15.31
CA ASP A 29 10.13 -1.33 16.33
C ASP A 29 9.76 0.07 15.79
N TRP A 30 9.10 0.13 14.64
CA TRP A 30 8.57 1.37 14.06
C TRP A 30 7.08 1.33 13.73
N TYR A 31 6.37 0.27 14.17
CA TYR A 31 4.92 0.19 13.99
C TYR A 31 4.19 1.31 14.74
N THR A 32 3.32 2.02 14.02
CA THR A 32 2.42 3.05 14.58
C THR A 32 1.06 3.02 13.90
N GLU A 33 0.00 3.37 14.64
CA GLU A 33 -1.35 3.49 14.09
C GLU A 33 -1.75 4.95 13.83
N PRO A 34 -2.44 5.24 12.70
CA PRO A 34 -2.75 4.33 11.60
C PRO A 34 -1.52 3.92 10.79
N PHE A 35 -1.52 2.71 10.24
CA PHE A 35 -0.40 2.18 9.46
C PHE A 35 -0.61 2.39 7.96
N TYR A 36 0.31 3.11 7.32
CA TYR A 36 0.19 3.53 5.92
C TYR A 36 1.17 2.80 5.00
N ILE A 37 0.75 2.62 3.74
CA ILE A 37 1.58 2.03 2.70
C ILE A 37 1.52 2.81 1.39
N GLN A 38 2.58 2.71 0.61
CA GLN A 38 2.61 3.13 -0.78
C GLN A 38 2.56 1.88 -1.66
N VAL A 39 1.73 1.91 -2.70
CA VAL A 39 1.60 0.81 -3.67
C VAL A 39 1.70 1.36 -5.09
N TRP A 40 2.34 0.59 -5.95
CA TRP A 40 2.33 0.79 -7.39
C TRP A 40 1.44 -0.25 -8.03
N LEU A 41 0.52 0.19 -8.90
CA LEU A 41 -0.36 -0.69 -9.65
C LEU A 41 0.17 -0.86 -11.07
N ASP A 42 0.00 -2.06 -11.64
CA ASP A 42 0.23 -2.30 -13.06
C ASP A 42 -0.94 -1.82 -13.94
N ASP A 43 -0.88 -2.11 -15.23
CA ASP A 43 -1.90 -1.75 -16.22
C ASP A 43 -3.23 -2.52 -16.05
N LYS A 44 -3.22 -3.61 -15.27
CA LYS A 44 -4.41 -4.41 -14.92
C LYS A 44 -5.03 -3.98 -13.60
N GLY A 45 -4.34 -3.12 -12.85
CA GLY A 45 -4.75 -2.69 -11.52
C GLY A 45 -4.37 -3.68 -10.40
N ASP A 46 -3.44 -4.58 -10.67
CA ASP A 46 -2.79 -5.46 -9.68
C ASP A 46 -1.63 -4.73 -8.99
N VAL A 47 -1.29 -5.10 -7.75
CA VAL A 47 -0.17 -4.49 -7.04
C VAL A 47 1.15 -5.03 -7.60
N ALA A 48 1.89 -4.15 -8.28
CA ALA A 48 3.21 -4.46 -8.81
C ALA A 48 4.30 -4.41 -7.74
N ASP A 49 4.23 -3.43 -6.83
CA ASP A 49 5.17 -3.26 -5.73
C ASP A 49 4.56 -2.45 -4.57
N SER A 50 5.19 -2.50 -3.39
CA SER A 50 4.77 -1.75 -2.20
C SER A 50 5.94 -1.37 -1.29
N VAL A 51 5.82 -0.23 -0.61
CA VAL A 51 6.76 0.19 0.45
C VAL A 51 6.04 0.82 1.62
N SER A 52 6.65 0.76 2.81
CA SER A 52 6.23 1.51 3.99
C SER A 52 7.44 1.98 4.81
N HIS A 53 7.29 3.09 5.51
CA HIS A 53 8.28 3.63 6.46
C HIS A 53 7.62 4.47 7.56
N ILE A 54 8.33 4.68 8.66
CA ILE A 54 7.85 5.40 9.88
C ILE A 54 7.33 6.83 9.66
N GLY A 55 7.65 7.45 8.52
CA GLY A 55 7.31 8.85 8.24
C GLY A 55 6.05 9.04 7.41
N MET A 56 5.35 7.96 7.06
CA MET A 56 4.15 8.04 6.23
C MET A 56 2.95 8.59 7.00
N THR A 57 2.11 9.40 6.33
CA THR A 57 0.94 10.05 6.93
C THR A 57 -0.37 9.72 6.21
N SER A 58 -0.31 9.00 5.10
CA SER A 58 -1.45 8.55 4.30
C SER A 58 -1.05 7.40 3.38
N ASP A 59 -2.02 6.63 2.92
CA ASP A 59 -1.79 5.67 1.84
C ASP A 59 -1.53 6.40 0.53
N ILE A 60 -0.56 5.90 -0.24
CA ILE A 60 -0.21 6.45 -1.56
C ILE A 60 -0.43 5.36 -2.60
N ILE A 61 -1.37 5.60 -3.53
CA ILE A 61 -1.70 4.64 -4.59
C ILE A 61 -1.26 5.24 -5.93
N ILE A 62 -0.26 4.62 -6.55
CA ILE A 62 0.33 5.08 -7.82
C ILE A 62 -0.12 4.14 -8.94
N PRO A 63 -1.02 4.55 -9.84
CA PRO A 63 -1.39 3.74 -11.00
C PRO A 63 -0.28 3.73 -12.05
N SER A 64 -0.20 2.65 -12.85
CA SER A 64 0.56 2.67 -14.10
C SER A 64 0.05 3.79 -15.02
N LEU A 65 0.97 4.44 -15.72
CA LEU A 65 0.69 5.49 -16.71
C LEU A 65 0.00 4.95 -17.96
#